data_AF-A0A9D2SGA6-F1
#
_entry.id   AF-A0A9D2SGA6-F1
#
_cell.length_a   1.000
_cell.length_b   1.000
_cell.length_c   1.000
_cell.angle_alpha   90.00
_cell.angle_beta   90.00
_cell.angle_gamma   90.00
#
_symmetry.space_group_name_H-M   'P 1'
#
loop_
_entity.id
_entity.type
_entity.pdbx_description
1 polymer ?
#
loop_
_entity_poly.entity_id
_entity_poly.type
_entity_poly.pdbx_seq_one_letter_code
_entity_poly.pdbx_strand_id
1 'polypeptide(L)' 'MKRLEDYVRSIPDFPEPGIIFRDVTTILQDADGLGMAIDSLRAMVKDLDYDLIVGPESRGFI' A
#
# COMPACT_ATOMS: atom_id res chain seq x y z
N MET A 1 -15.33 7.17 9.45
CA MET A 1 -14.73 6.33 8.39
C MET A 1 -13.29 6.09 8.76
N LYS A 2 -12.79 4.85 8.60
CA LYS A 2 -11.36 4.55 8.75
C LYS A 2 -10.59 5.19 7.59
N ARG A 3 -9.34 5.57 7.82
CA ARG A 3 -8.40 6.05 6.79
C ARG A 3 -7.36 4.96 6.51
N LEU A 4 -6.66 5.05 5.38
CA LEU A 4 -5.62 4.07 5.02
C LEU A 4 -4.51 4.01 6.08
N GLU A 5 -4.12 5.15 6.64
CA GLU A 5 -3.13 5.22 7.71
C GLU A 5 -3.52 4.39 8.96
N ASP A 6 -4.81 4.24 9.23
CA ASP A 6 -5.31 3.51 10.40
C ASP A 6 -5.13 1.99 10.25
N TYR A 7 -4.88 1.49 9.04
CA TYR A 7 -4.56 0.10 8.77
C TYR A 7 -3.06 -0.18 8.91
N VAL A 8 -2.19 0.78 8.60
CA VAL A 8 -0.73 0.55 8.53
C VAL A 8 -0.14 0.30 9.91
N ARG A 9 0.51 -0.86 10.08
CA ARG A 9 1.25 -1.18 11.31
C ARG A 9 2.70 -0.74 11.19
N SER A 10 3.25 -0.30 12.31
CA SER A 10 4.65 0.15 12.41
C SER A 10 5.41 -0.83 13.29
N ILE A 11 6.38 -1.53 12.70
CA ILE A 11 7.19 -2.54 13.38
C ILE A 11 8.61 -1.98 13.49
N PRO A 12 9.05 -1.53 14.69
CA PRO A 12 10.41 -1.03 14.87
C PRO A 12 11.43 -2.18 14.78
N ASP A 13 12.64 -1.84 14.35
CA ASP A 13 13.82 -2.71 14.26
C ASP A 13 13.62 -3.97 13.40
N PHE A 14 12.83 -3.86 12.32
CA PHE A 14 12.63 -4.94 11.36
C PHE A 14 12.91 -4.48 9.91
N PRO A 15 13.60 -5.30 9.08
CA PRO A 15 14.23 -6.58 9.43
C PRO A 15 15.53 -6.42 10.24
N GLU A 16 16.04 -5.19 10.36
CA GLU A 16 17.29 -4.87 11.05
C GLU A 16 17.10 -3.66 11.98
N PRO A 17 17.95 -3.52 13.03
CA PRO A 17 17.89 -2.38 13.95
C PRO A 17 17.96 -1.02 13.24
N GLY A 18 17.14 -0.08 13.70
CA GLY A 18 17.04 1.27 13.14
C GLY A 18 16.02 1.43 12.01
N ILE A 19 15.39 0.35 11.54
CA ILE A 19 14.35 0.39 10.50
C ILE A 19 12.96 0.35 11.14
N ILE A 20 12.06 1.28 10.76
CA ILE A 20 10.63 1.17 11.07
C ILE A 20 9.93 0.57 9.85
N PHE A 21 9.64 -0.72 9.90
CA PHE A 21 8.91 -1.40 8.85
C PHE A 21 7.43 -0.99 8.87
N ARG A 22 6.93 -0.56 7.71
CA ARG A 22 5.52 -0.24 7.51
C ARG A 22 4.83 -1.45 6.90
N ASP A 23 4.13 -2.19 7.75
CA ASP A 23 3.38 -3.36 7.34
C ASP A 23 2.01 -2.93 6.81
N VAL A 24 1.82 -3.15 5.50
CA VAL A 24 0.59 -2.84 4.75
C VAL A 24 -0.32 -4.06 4.59
N THR A 25 0.06 -5.24 5.11
CA THR A 25 -0.72 -6.48 4.91
C THR A 25 -2.15 -6.38 5.45
N THR A 26 -2.35 -5.58 6.48
CA THR A 26 -3.65 -5.23 7.06
C THR A 26 -4.56 -4.45 6.12
N ILE A 27 -4.00 -3.63 5.21
CA ILE A 27 -4.76 -3.01 4.11
C ILE A 27 -5.17 -4.10 3.13
N LEU A 28 -4.22 -4.97 2.75
CA LEU A 28 -4.42 -5.98 1.72
C LEU A 28 -5.42 -7.09 2.13
N GLN A 29 -5.55 -7.35 3.43
CA GLN A 29 -6.45 -8.36 4.00
C GLN A 29 -7.87 -7.86 4.26
N ASP A 30 -8.09 -6.54 4.23
CA ASP A 30 -9.39 -5.92 4.47
C ASP A 30 -10.00 -5.46 3.14
N ALA A 31 -11.23 -5.88 2.83
CA ALA A 31 -11.86 -5.59 1.55
C ALA A 31 -12.07 -4.09 1.32
N ASP A 32 -12.48 -3.36 2.37
CA ASP A 32 -12.65 -1.91 2.29
C ASP A 32 -11.29 -1.22 2.21
N GLY A 33 -10.31 -1.68 3.00
CA GLY A 33 -8.93 -1.19 2.98
C GLY A 33 -8.29 -1.29 1.60
N LEU A 34 -8.36 -2.47 0.97
CA LEU A 34 -7.82 -2.70 -0.37
C LEU A 34 -8.53 -1.85 -1.42
N GLY A 35 -9.86 -1.78 -1.38
CA GLY A 35 -10.64 -0.93 -2.29
C GLY A 35 -10.24 0.53 -2.19
N MET A 36 -10.14 1.06 -0.98
CA MET A 36 -9.70 2.44 -0.72
C MET A 36 -8.28 2.71 -1.26
N ALA A 37 -7.36 1.75 -1.13
CA ALA A 37 -5.99 1.90 -1.61
C ALA A 37 -5.94 1.98 -3.15
N ILE A 38 -6.64 1.08 -3.84
CA ILE A 38 -6.70 1.04 -5.31
C ILE A 38 -7.36 2.31 -5.85
N ASP A 39 -8.49 2.73 -5.27
CA ASP A 39 -9.19 3.96 -5.68
C ASP A 39 -8.31 5.19 -5.51
N SER A 40 -7.53 5.24 -4.41
CA SER A 40 -6.58 6.33 -4.16
C SER A 40 -5.46 6.35 -5.20
N LEU A 41 -4.85 5.19 -5.51
CA LEU A 41 -3.82 5.08 -6.55
C LEU A 41 -4.37 5.49 -7.93
N ARG A 42 -5.55 5.01 -8.30
CA ARG A 42 -6.21 5.35 -9.56
C ARG A 42 -6.48 6.85 -9.66
N ALA A 43 -6.95 7.47 -8.57
CA ALA A 43 -7.21 8.91 -8.54
C ALA A 43 -5.93 9.74 -8.76
N MET A 44 -4.78 9.28 -8.29
CA MET A 44 -3.49 9.95 -8.49
C MET A 44 -3.02 9.95 -9.94
N VAL A 45 -3.40 8.94 -10.73
CA VAL A 45 -2.95 8.77 -12.12
C VAL A 45 -4.07 8.94 -13.15
N LYS A 46 -5.25 9.43 -12.73
CA LYS A 46 -6.46 9.45 -13.56
C LYS A 46 -6.33 10.25 -14.87
N ASP A 47 -5.44 11.24 -14.89
CA ASP A 47 -5.23 12.15 -16.03
C ASP A 47 -3.99 11.76 -16.86
N LEU A 48 -3.34 10.64 -16.51
CA LEU A 48 -2.21 10.10 -17.26
C LEU A 48 -2.71 9.08 -18.28
N ASP A 49 -2.14 9.16 -19.49
CA ASP A 49 -2.26 8.11 -20.49
C ASP A 49 -1.11 7.11 -20.28
N TYR A 50 -1.42 5.83 -20.09
CA TYR A 50 -0.44 4.79 -19.84
C TYR A 50 -0.90 3.43 -20.35
N ASP A 51 0.02 2.71 -20.97
CA ASP A 51 -0.23 1.36 -21.50
C ASP A 51 0.29 0.25 -20.56
N LEU A 52 1.13 0.60 -19.58
CA LEU A 52 1.84 -0.35 -18.73
C LEU A 52 1.90 0.11 -17.27
N ILE A 53 1.66 -0.84 -16.37
CA ILE A 53 1.93 -0.70 -14.92
C ILE A 53 3.07 -1.65 -14.59
N VAL A 54 4.12 -1.14 -13.93
CA VAL A 54 5.28 -1.94 -13.51
C VAL A 54 5.31 -1.99 -11.98
N GLY A 55 5.17 -3.19 -11.42
CA GLY A 55 5.37 -3.47 -10.00
C GLY A 55 6.80 -3.91 -9.73
N PRO A 56 7.62 -3.14 -8.99
CA PRO A 56 8.97 -3.58 -8.65
C PRO A 56 8.94 -4.60 -7.51
N GLU A 57 9.54 -5.77 -7.77
CA GLU A 57 9.73 -6.86 -6.81
C GLU A 57 8.43 -7.43 -6.20
N SER A 58 8.59 -8.45 -5.34
CA SER A 58 7.50 -9.31 -4.85
C SER A 58 6.33 -8.56 -4.20
N ARG A 59 6.59 -7.49 -3.44
CA ARG A 59 5.55 -6.70 -2.77
C ARG A 59 4.84 -5.73 -3.70
N GLY A 60 5.48 -5.32 -4.79
CA GLY A 60 4.88 -4.45 -5.79
C GLY A 60 3.95 -5.17 -6.76
N PHE A 61 3.87 -6.51 -6.69
CA PHE A 61 2.95 -7.31 -7.50
C PHE A 61 1.53 -7.37 -6.95
N ILE A 62 1.34 -7.00 -5.68
CA ILE A 62 0.04 -6.99 -5.00
C ILE A 62 -0.51 -5.56 -5.05
#